data_AF-A0A965S8B7-F1
#
_entry.id   AF-A0A965S8B7-F1
#
_cell.length_a   1.000
_cell.length_b   1.000
_cell.length_c   1.000
_cell.angle_alpha   90.00
_cell.angle_beta   90.00
_cell.angle_gamma   90.00
#
_symmetry.space_group_name_H-M   'P 1'
#
loop_
_entity.id
_entity.type
_entity.pdbx_description
1 polymer ?
#
loop_
_entity_poly.entity_id
_entity_poly.type
_entity_poly.pdbx_seq_one_letter_code
_entity_poly.pdbx_strand_id
1 'polypeptide(L)'
;MLLVTYSAVPHYTSSLNPTFYPVTTQIQLYETSNVIEVHTASKTYTPTAYTMGIENDLGTSAYAVTGRNATAGWTASFDMQRFSPLPSSNASYTWNPGALSGSTQIISPTVSTVYTLSGSTNGCTGTSTVLVTVNPSPSLTVNSPSICSGSNATLSAGGANTYSWNTGSNSSSIITNPTITSNFTLSGSVGPCTSSILATIYVTNIPTLNVNNYTLCSGSSVSIIVSGANNYSWNTGASGSLIVVSPSISTQYTVTGFNGLCSDTKTLAVTVFSSPN
;
A
#
# COMPACT_ATOMS: atom_id res chain seq x y z
N MET A 1 -45.90 8.47 -6.90
CA MET A 1 -46.20 7.70 -8.13
C MET A 1 -47.68 7.87 -8.37
N LEU A 2 -48.04 8.62 -9.41
CA LEU A 2 -49.43 8.87 -9.76
C LEU A 2 -49.83 7.91 -10.88
N LEU A 3 -50.94 7.21 -10.67
CA LEU A 3 -51.49 6.27 -11.64
C LEU A 3 -52.82 6.80 -12.14
N VAL A 4 -52.95 6.97 -13.46
CA VAL A 4 -54.19 7.40 -14.10
C VAL A 4 -54.62 6.33 -15.10
N THR A 5 -55.80 5.76 -14.91
CA THR A 5 -56.32 4.69 -15.76
C THR A 5 -57.50 5.21 -16.57
N TYR A 6 -57.46 4.96 -17.87
CA TYR A 6 -58.47 5.35 -18.83
C TYR A 6 -59.02 4.10 -19.51
N SER A 7 -60.27 3.74 -19.22
CA SER A 7 -60.92 2.57 -19.81
C SER A 7 -61.94 2.99 -20.85
N ALA A 8 -61.93 2.30 -22.00
CA ALA A 8 -62.89 2.48 -23.09
C ALA A 8 -63.08 3.95 -23.49
N VAL A 9 -61.98 4.71 -23.62
CA VAL A 9 -62.08 6.13 -23.99
C VAL A 9 -62.55 6.23 -25.44
N PRO A 10 -63.64 6.99 -25.72
CA PRO A 10 -64.04 7.33 -27.08
C PRO A 10 -63.00 8.27 -27.68
N HIS A 11 -62.35 7.88 -28.76
CA HIS A 11 -61.61 8.84 -29.57
C HIS A 11 -62.43 9.16 -30.83
N TYR A 12 -62.94 10.38 -30.91
CA TYR A 12 -63.69 10.85 -32.07
C TYR A 12 -62.75 11.04 -33.26
N THR A 13 -63.10 10.43 -34.40
CA THR A 13 -62.52 10.77 -35.70
C THR A 13 -63.32 11.90 -36.32
N SER A 14 -62.73 12.63 -37.26
CA SER A 14 -63.36 13.80 -37.89
C SER A 14 -64.71 13.45 -38.53
N SER A 15 -65.78 13.93 -37.88
CA SER A 15 -67.12 14.32 -38.31
C SER A 15 -67.93 13.54 -39.36
N LEU A 16 -67.56 12.34 -39.83
CA LEU A 16 -68.39 11.63 -40.84
C LEU A 16 -68.76 10.17 -40.54
N ASN A 17 -68.36 9.59 -39.40
CA ASN A 17 -68.92 8.30 -38.93
C ASN A 17 -68.62 8.08 -37.44
N PRO A 18 -69.61 8.07 -36.52
CA PRO A 18 -69.39 7.91 -35.09
C PRO A 18 -69.19 6.44 -34.70
N THR A 19 -68.35 5.71 -35.45
CA THR A 19 -67.99 4.35 -35.05
C THR A 19 -67.03 4.44 -33.87
N PHE A 20 -67.46 3.94 -32.72
CA PHE A 20 -66.70 3.97 -31.48
C PHE A 20 -65.62 2.89 -31.47
N TYR A 21 -64.37 3.30 -31.32
CA TYR A 21 -63.23 2.39 -31.16
C TYR A 21 -62.64 2.59 -29.76
N PRO A 22 -62.95 1.70 -28.81
CA PRO A 22 -62.44 1.85 -27.45
C PRO A 22 -60.94 1.65 -27.43
N VAL A 23 -60.24 2.58 -26.77
CA VAL A 23 -58.85 2.38 -26.36
C VAL A 23 -58.83 2.27 -24.83
N THR A 24 -58.09 1.29 -24.32
CA THR A 24 -57.84 1.17 -22.88
C THR A 24 -56.36 1.44 -22.62
N THR A 25 -56.08 2.51 -21.87
CA THR A 25 -54.71 2.91 -21.51
C THR A 25 -54.57 3.19 -20.02
N GLN A 26 -53.34 3.10 -19.53
CA GLN A 26 -52.94 3.49 -18.20
C GLN A 26 -51.66 4.33 -18.29
N ILE A 27 -51.66 5.48 -17.64
CA ILE A 27 -50.48 6.36 -17.54
C ILE A 27 -49.94 6.27 -16.12
N GLN A 28 -48.64 6.02 -16.02
CA GLN A 28 -47.92 5.96 -14.76
C GLN A 28 -46.86 7.07 -14.73
N LEU A 29 -46.93 7.93 -13.72
CA LEU A 29 -46.04 9.07 -13.51
C LEU A 29 -45.14 8.83 -12.29
N TYR A 30 -43.83 8.91 -12.51
CA TYR A 30 -42.83 8.76 -11.47
C TYR A 30 -42.29 10.13 -11.04
N GLU A 31 -42.82 10.64 -9.92
CA GLU A 31 -42.53 12.00 -9.40
C GLU A 31 -41.04 12.29 -9.15
N THR A 32 -40.20 11.28 -8.91
CA THR A 32 -38.78 11.46 -8.59
C THR A 32 -37.84 11.30 -9.78
N SER A 33 -38.31 10.81 -10.92
CA SER A 33 -37.46 10.46 -12.07
C SER A 33 -37.87 11.12 -13.39
N ASN A 34 -38.94 11.93 -13.39
CA ASN A 34 -39.54 12.53 -14.60
C ASN A 34 -39.87 11.49 -15.69
N VAL A 35 -40.06 10.23 -15.29
CA VAL A 35 -40.45 9.15 -16.19
C VAL A 35 -41.97 9.13 -16.33
N ILE A 36 -42.43 9.00 -17.57
CA ILE A 36 -43.82 8.77 -17.94
C ILE A 36 -43.91 7.44 -18.66
N GLU A 37 -44.75 6.53 -18.18
CA GLU A 37 -45.06 5.28 -18.89
C GLU A 37 -46.51 5.28 -19.34
N VAL A 38 -46.75 4.93 -20.60
CA VAL A 38 -48.07 4.76 -21.19
C VAL A 38 -48.25 3.29 -21.56
N HIS A 39 -49.12 2.61 -20.83
CA HIS A 39 -49.49 1.23 -21.04
C HIS A 39 -50.80 1.17 -21.84
N THR A 40 -50.79 0.53 -23.01
CA THR A 40 -51.96 0.33 -23.86
C THR A 40 -52.38 -1.12 -23.78
N ALA A 41 -53.46 -1.40 -23.04
CA ALA A 41 -53.98 -2.75 -22.90
C ALA A 41 -54.52 -3.28 -24.24
N SER A 42 -55.29 -2.45 -24.96
CA SER A 42 -55.77 -2.79 -26.30
C SER A 42 -56.07 -1.54 -27.13
N LYS A 43 -55.73 -1.64 -28.43
CA LYS A 43 -56.15 -0.73 -29.49
C LYS A 43 -56.40 -1.52 -30.77
N THR A 44 -57.64 -1.51 -31.22
CA THR A 44 -58.05 -2.14 -32.48
C THR A 44 -57.63 -1.28 -33.68
N TYR A 45 -57.38 -1.92 -34.83
CA TYR A 45 -57.01 -1.21 -36.05
C TYR A 45 -58.14 -0.29 -36.51
N THR A 46 -57.80 0.93 -36.89
CA THR A 46 -58.74 1.93 -37.40
C THR A 46 -58.09 2.66 -38.58
N PRO A 47 -58.77 2.85 -39.72
CA PRO A 47 -58.16 3.43 -40.92
C PRO A 47 -57.88 4.94 -40.82
N THR A 48 -58.15 5.58 -39.68
CA THR A 48 -57.93 7.02 -39.43
C THR A 48 -56.63 7.28 -38.68
N ALA A 49 -56.07 8.49 -38.84
CA ALA A 49 -54.85 8.92 -38.18
C ALA A 49 -55.02 8.98 -36.65
N TYR A 50 -54.10 8.36 -35.91
CA TYR A 50 -54.05 8.41 -34.44
C TYR A 50 -52.62 8.60 -33.96
N THR A 51 -52.41 9.60 -33.11
CA THR A 51 -51.09 9.88 -32.53
C THR A 51 -51.00 9.40 -31.08
N MET A 52 -49.89 8.74 -30.74
CA MET A 52 -49.49 8.48 -29.34
C MET A 52 -48.22 9.28 -29.06
N GLY A 53 -48.25 10.09 -28.01
CA GLY A 53 -47.12 10.91 -27.60
C GLY A 53 -47.39 11.67 -26.31
N ILE A 54 -46.40 12.45 -25.90
CA ILE A 54 -46.51 13.43 -24.82
C ILE A 54 -46.34 14.83 -25.42
N GLU A 55 -47.14 15.79 -24.97
CA GLU A 55 -47.11 17.18 -25.41
C GLU A 55 -47.04 18.08 -24.17
N ASN A 56 -46.36 19.22 -24.29
CA ASN A 56 -46.34 20.20 -23.21
C ASN A 56 -47.70 20.90 -23.07
N ASP A 57 -47.96 21.48 -21.90
CA ASP A 57 -49.24 22.15 -21.59
C ASP A 57 -49.60 23.29 -22.57
N LEU A 58 -48.58 23.89 -23.20
CA LEU A 58 -48.75 24.96 -24.18
C LEU A 58 -49.01 24.47 -25.62
N GLY A 59 -48.95 23.17 -25.89
CA GLY A 59 -49.13 22.62 -27.24
C GLY A 59 -48.04 23.02 -28.25
N THR A 60 -46.87 23.41 -27.77
CA THR A 60 -45.76 23.94 -28.59
C THR A 60 -44.64 22.94 -28.80
N SER A 61 -44.64 21.84 -28.05
CA SER A 61 -43.62 20.80 -28.16
C SER A 61 -44.22 19.44 -27.81
N ALA A 62 -44.07 18.49 -28.72
CA ALA A 62 -44.55 17.12 -28.54
C ALA A 62 -43.48 16.11 -28.95
N TYR A 63 -43.49 14.96 -28.29
CA TYR A 63 -42.73 13.78 -28.69
C TYR A 63 -43.72 12.65 -28.96
N ALA A 64 -43.77 12.22 -30.23
CA ALA A 64 -44.62 11.11 -30.65
C ALA A 64 -43.80 9.82 -30.76
N VAL A 65 -44.44 8.70 -30.46
CA VAL A 65 -43.84 7.38 -30.59
C VAL A 65 -43.64 7.06 -32.07
N THR A 66 -42.42 6.68 -32.46
CA THR A 66 -42.09 6.32 -33.84
C THR A 66 -43.06 5.27 -34.39
N GLY A 67 -43.62 5.52 -35.58
CA GLY A 67 -44.62 4.65 -36.20
C GLY A 67 -46.04 4.79 -35.65
N ARG A 68 -46.26 5.62 -34.63
CA ARG A 68 -47.58 5.93 -34.04
C ARG A 68 -47.92 7.41 -34.15
N ASN A 69 -47.36 8.07 -35.15
CA ASN A 69 -47.72 9.41 -35.60
C ASN A 69 -47.96 9.34 -37.12
N ALA A 70 -48.94 8.55 -37.53
CA ALA A 70 -49.15 8.17 -38.93
C ALA A 70 -50.56 8.52 -39.40
N THR A 71 -50.67 8.80 -40.69
CA THR A 71 -51.94 8.98 -41.41
C THR A 71 -52.74 7.68 -41.54
N ALA A 72 -52.10 6.52 -41.36
CA ALA A 72 -52.72 5.21 -41.28
C ALA A 72 -52.83 4.71 -39.84
N GLY A 73 -53.82 3.86 -39.58
CA GLY A 73 -54.04 3.22 -38.30
C GLY A 73 -52.87 2.40 -37.78
N TRP A 74 -52.75 2.29 -36.47
CA TRP A 74 -51.87 1.34 -35.77
C TRP A 74 -52.68 0.49 -34.78
N THR A 75 -52.19 -0.71 -34.47
CA THR A 75 -52.75 -1.59 -33.44
C THR A 75 -51.82 -1.69 -32.25
N ALA A 76 -52.38 -2.00 -31.07
CA ALA A 76 -51.59 -2.40 -29.92
C ALA A 76 -52.36 -3.40 -29.06
N SER A 77 -51.61 -4.30 -28.42
CA SER A 77 -52.10 -5.26 -27.43
C SER A 77 -51.02 -5.41 -26.39
N PHE A 78 -51.34 -5.14 -25.12
CA PHE A 78 -50.39 -5.15 -24.00
C PHE A 78 -49.06 -4.42 -24.29
N ASP A 79 -49.16 -3.24 -24.89
CA ASP A 79 -48.00 -2.44 -25.28
C ASP A 79 -47.61 -1.43 -24.19
N MET A 80 -46.33 -1.15 -24.02
CA MET A 80 -45.83 -0.13 -23.10
C MET A 80 -44.87 0.80 -23.83
N GLN A 81 -45.08 2.11 -23.67
CA GLN A 81 -44.16 3.16 -24.12
C GLN A 81 -43.63 3.92 -22.92
N ARG A 82 -42.31 3.99 -22.79
CA ARG A 82 -41.63 4.69 -21.70
C ARG A 82 -40.94 5.94 -22.23
N PHE A 83 -41.38 7.09 -21.74
CA PHE A 83 -40.74 8.38 -21.94
C PHE A 83 -39.88 8.65 -20.70
N SER A 84 -38.56 8.66 -20.91
CA SER A 84 -37.62 9.11 -19.89
C SER A 84 -36.99 10.41 -20.38
N PRO A 85 -36.60 11.34 -19.50
CA PRO A 85 -35.67 12.37 -19.91
C PRO A 85 -34.48 11.66 -20.52
N LEU A 86 -34.17 11.95 -21.79
CA LEU A 86 -32.94 11.46 -22.41
C LEU A 86 -31.80 11.78 -21.43
N PRO A 87 -30.83 10.85 -21.19
CA PRO A 87 -29.61 11.27 -20.51
C PRO A 87 -29.09 12.48 -21.27
N SER A 88 -29.03 13.63 -20.60
CA SER A 88 -28.73 14.90 -21.27
C SER A 88 -27.41 14.75 -22.00
N SER A 89 -27.44 14.75 -23.32
CA SER A 89 -26.26 14.64 -24.18
C SER A 89 -25.26 15.79 -24.00
N ASN A 90 -25.57 16.77 -23.14
CA ASN A 90 -24.83 18.02 -22.95
C ASN A 90 -24.31 18.20 -21.51
N ALA A 91 -24.24 17.14 -20.70
CA ALA A 91 -23.54 17.21 -19.41
C ALA A 91 -22.02 17.17 -19.65
N SER A 92 -21.30 18.18 -19.17
CA SER A 92 -19.84 18.23 -19.19
C SER A 92 -19.28 18.29 -17.77
N TYR A 93 -18.15 17.63 -17.56
CA TYR A 93 -17.48 17.57 -16.26
C TYR A 93 -16.00 17.88 -16.46
N THR A 94 -15.46 18.77 -15.63
CA THR A 94 -14.04 19.13 -15.61
C THR A 94 -13.50 19.04 -14.18
N TRP A 95 -12.21 18.74 -14.06
CA TRP A 95 -11.53 18.60 -12.77
C TRP A 95 -10.31 19.51 -12.70
N ASN A 96 -10.13 20.13 -11.53
CA ASN A 96 -8.96 20.94 -11.20
C ASN A 96 -8.38 20.48 -9.86
N PRO A 97 -7.07 20.21 -9.73
CA PRO A 97 -6.01 20.39 -10.73
C PRO A 97 -5.99 19.33 -11.84
N GLY A 98 -5.29 19.64 -12.94
CA GLY A 98 -4.99 18.68 -14.03
C GLY A 98 -5.80 18.86 -15.31
N ALA A 99 -6.77 19.78 -15.35
CA ALA A 99 -7.62 20.05 -16.51
C ALA A 99 -8.25 18.78 -17.11
N LEU A 100 -8.61 17.81 -16.25
CA LEU A 100 -9.17 16.53 -16.66
C LEU A 100 -10.65 16.70 -17.00
N SER A 101 -11.19 15.86 -17.90
CA SER A 101 -12.58 15.95 -18.36
C SER A 101 -13.28 14.60 -18.38
N GLY A 102 -14.55 14.56 -17.98
CA GLY A 102 -15.36 13.35 -17.88
C GLY A 102 -15.87 13.08 -16.46
N SER A 103 -16.92 12.27 -16.35
CA SER A 103 -17.60 11.98 -15.08
C SER A 103 -16.76 11.13 -14.11
N THR A 104 -15.74 10.43 -14.62
CA THR A 104 -14.84 9.57 -13.83
C THR A 104 -13.40 9.84 -14.23
N GLN A 105 -12.49 9.92 -13.26
CA GLN A 105 -11.06 10.09 -13.50
C GLN A 105 -10.25 9.12 -12.63
N ILE A 106 -9.10 8.71 -13.16
CA ILE A 106 -8.06 8.00 -12.41
C ILE A 106 -6.92 8.99 -12.19
N ILE A 107 -6.56 9.22 -10.94
CA ILE A 107 -5.54 10.19 -10.52
C ILE A 107 -4.48 9.50 -9.66
N SER A 108 -3.27 10.03 -9.65
CA SER A 108 -2.16 9.54 -8.82
C SER A 108 -1.38 10.71 -8.22
N PRO A 109 -2.00 11.48 -7.31
CA PRO A 109 -1.31 12.62 -6.68
C PRO A 109 -0.15 12.13 -5.82
N THR A 110 0.98 12.84 -5.86
CA THR A 110 2.17 12.58 -5.02
C THR A 110 2.13 13.31 -3.68
N VAL A 111 1.22 14.27 -3.54
CA VAL A 111 0.97 15.05 -2.31
C VAL A 111 -0.53 15.19 -2.10
N SER A 112 -0.97 15.35 -0.85
CA SER A 112 -2.38 15.56 -0.54
C SER A 112 -2.93 16.74 -1.34
N THR A 113 -3.96 16.49 -2.14
CA THR A 113 -4.45 17.44 -3.15
C THR A 113 -5.97 17.52 -3.07
N VAL A 114 -6.50 18.74 -3.08
CA VAL A 114 -7.94 18.97 -3.20
C VAL A 114 -8.29 19.04 -4.68
N TYR A 115 -9.20 18.18 -5.12
CA TYR A 115 -9.76 18.18 -6.47
C TYR A 115 -11.14 18.83 -6.45
N THR A 116 -11.36 19.75 -7.38
CA THR A 116 -12.64 20.42 -7.61
C THR A 116 -13.24 19.87 -8.91
N LEU A 117 -14.39 19.21 -8.80
CA LEU A 117 -15.24 18.81 -9.90
C LEU A 117 -16.15 19.98 -10.27
N SER A 118 -16.13 20.41 -11.52
CA SER A 118 -17.10 21.36 -12.08
C SER A 118 -17.95 20.65 -13.12
N GLY A 119 -19.25 20.56 -12.88
CA GLY A 119 -20.24 20.01 -13.80
C GLY A 119 -21.07 21.11 -14.44
N SER A 120 -21.41 20.96 -15.72
CA SER A 120 -22.40 21.80 -16.37
C SER A 120 -23.38 20.98 -17.18
N THR A 121 -24.67 21.30 -17.10
CA THR A 121 -25.72 20.66 -17.89
C THR A 121 -26.74 21.72 -18.28
N ASN A 122 -26.99 21.88 -19.58
CA ASN A 122 -27.98 22.82 -20.12
C ASN A 122 -27.84 24.26 -19.58
N GLY A 123 -26.60 24.72 -19.39
CA GLY A 123 -26.29 26.06 -18.88
C GLY A 123 -26.29 26.21 -17.36
N CYS A 124 -26.77 25.22 -16.61
CA CYS A 124 -26.62 25.18 -15.15
C CYS A 124 -25.24 24.63 -14.78
N THR A 125 -24.55 25.27 -13.83
CA THR A 125 -23.24 24.84 -13.35
C THR A 125 -23.27 24.50 -11.87
N GLY A 126 -22.48 23.51 -11.46
CA GLY A 126 -22.27 23.17 -10.05
C GLY A 126 -20.83 22.73 -9.81
N THR A 127 -20.35 22.92 -8.59
CA THR A 127 -19.01 22.50 -8.19
C THR A 127 -19.06 21.65 -6.93
N SER A 128 -18.18 20.66 -6.83
CA SER A 128 -17.95 19.86 -5.62
C SER A 128 -16.46 19.64 -5.42
N THR A 129 -16.02 19.54 -4.17
CA THR A 129 -14.61 19.33 -3.84
C THR A 129 -14.41 18.02 -3.10
N VAL A 130 -13.32 17.32 -3.41
CA VAL A 130 -12.85 16.14 -2.69
C VAL A 130 -11.39 16.31 -2.32
N LEU A 131 -11.05 16.07 -1.04
CA LEU A 131 -9.66 16.00 -0.58
C LEU A 131 -9.16 14.57 -0.78
N VAL A 132 -8.09 14.43 -1.56
CA VAL A 132 -7.34 13.18 -1.67
C VAL A 132 -6.11 13.29 -0.78
N THR A 133 -6.11 12.56 0.33
CA THR A 133 -4.99 12.56 1.29
C THR A 133 -3.93 11.55 0.86
N VAL A 134 -2.68 12.01 0.73
CA VAL A 134 -1.51 11.18 0.48
C VAL A 134 -0.68 11.12 1.75
N ASN A 135 -0.53 9.92 2.32
CA ASN A 135 0.34 9.71 3.48
C ASN A 135 1.76 9.44 3.00
N PRO A 136 2.78 10.13 3.54
CA PRO A 136 4.16 9.87 3.18
C PRO A 136 4.59 8.48 3.66
N SER A 137 5.46 7.83 2.89
CA SER A 137 6.13 6.61 3.33
C SER A 137 7.02 6.88 4.56
N PRO A 138 7.14 5.92 5.49
CA PRO A 138 7.97 6.10 6.67
C PRO A 138 9.46 6.25 6.32
N SER A 139 10.12 7.22 6.97
CA SER A 139 11.57 7.42 6.88
C SER A 139 12.29 6.58 7.95
N LEU A 140 12.53 5.32 7.66
CA LEU A 140 13.12 4.37 8.61
C LEU A 140 14.59 4.66 8.91
N THR A 141 14.99 4.42 10.16
CA THR A 141 16.38 4.45 10.62
C THR A 141 16.69 3.21 11.43
N VAL A 142 17.92 2.70 11.33
CA VAL A 142 18.42 1.55 12.09
C VAL A 142 19.95 1.59 12.16
N ASN A 143 20.54 1.23 13.30
CA ASN A 143 22.00 1.16 13.46
C ASN A 143 22.60 -0.13 12.86
N SER A 144 23.93 -0.14 12.67
CA SER A 144 24.70 -1.29 12.18
C SER A 144 25.93 -1.53 13.05
N PRO A 145 25.80 -2.28 14.16
CA PRO A 145 26.86 -2.44 15.15
C PRO A 145 27.94 -3.44 14.70
N SER A 146 29.15 -3.26 15.23
CA SER A 146 30.25 -4.23 15.14
C SER A 146 30.42 -4.96 16.47
N ILE A 147 30.47 -6.29 16.45
CA ILE A 147 30.58 -7.13 17.66
C ILE A 147 31.62 -8.24 17.49
N CYS A 148 32.01 -8.85 18.60
CA CYS A 148 32.68 -10.15 18.57
C CYS A 148 31.72 -11.28 18.30
N SER A 149 32.20 -12.34 17.66
CA SER A 149 31.41 -13.53 17.36
C SER A 149 30.67 -14.03 18.60
N GLY A 150 29.34 -14.11 18.50
CA GLY A 150 28.45 -14.55 19.57
C GLY A 150 28.19 -13.54 20.69
N SER A 151 28.77 -12.34 20.64
CA SER A 151 28.42 -11.26 21.58
C SER A 151 27.06 -10.65 21.26
N ASN A 152 26.42 -10.04 22.26
CA ASN A 152 25.15 -9.37 22.05
C ASN A 152 25.31 -8.09 21.21
N ALA A 153 24.51 -7.98 20.16
CA ALA A 153 24.29 -6.78 19.36
C ALA A 153 22.86 -6.28 19.59
N THR A 154 22.72 -4.98 19.81
CA THR A 154 21.41 -4.32 19.87
C THR A 154 21.16 -3.57 18.57
N LEU A 155 20.05 -3.89 17.91
CA LEU A 155 19.52 -3.12 16.78
C LEU A 155 18.34 -2.28 17.28
N SER A 156 18.41 -0.98 17.05
CA SER A 156 17.40 0.00 17.43
C SER A 156 16.89 0.72 16.19
N ALA A 157 15.57 0.67 16.02
CA ALA A 157 14.83 1.20 14.90
C ALA A 157 14.07 2.48 15.26
N GLY A 158 13.88 3.34 14.27
CA GLY A 158 13.07 4.54 14.37
C GLY A 158 12.38 4.90 13.06
N GLY A 159 11.44 5.86 13.12
CA GLY A 159 10.80 6.43 11.93
C GLY A 159 9.49 5.77 11.48
N ALA A 160 8.91 4.86 12.29
CA ALA A 160 7.59 4.27 12.03
C ALA A 160 6.77 4.05 13.32
N ASN A 161 5.48 3.73 13.14
CA ASN A 161 4.55 3.42 14.23
C ASN A 161 4.56 1.93 14.59
N THR A 162 4.76 1.07 13.58
CA THR A 162 4.90 -0.37 13.78
C THR A 162 6.16 -0.85 13.07
N TYR A 163 6.72 -1.95 13.57
CA TYR A 163 7.94 -2.57 13.06
C TYR A 163 7.71 -4.06 12.85
N SER A 164 8.43 -4.65 11.90
CA SER A 164 8.47 -6.09 11.63
C SER A 164 9.87 -6.44 11.15
N TRP A 165 10.58 -7.24 11.93
CA TRP A 165 11.90 -7.75 11.60
C TRP A 165 11.80 -9.10 10.88
N ASN A 166 12.80 -9.42 10.06
CA ASN A 166 12.94 -10.77 9.48
C ASN A 166 13.15 -11.88 10.52
N THR A 167 13.41 -11.53 11.79
CA THR A 167 13.44 -12.45 12.94
C THR A 167 12.05 -12.77 13.49
N GLY A 168 10.99 -12.11 13.00
CA GLY A 168 9.61 -12.23 13.50
C GLY A 168 9.27 -11.29 14.65
N SER A 169 10.23 -10.49 15.14
CA SER A 169 9.98 -9.47 16.16
C SER A 169 9.22 -8.26 15.60
N ASN A 170 8.36 -7.66 16.42
CA ASN A 170 7.66 -6.40 16.10
C ASN A 170 8.10 -5.20 16.96
N SER A 171 9.16 -5.38 17.76
CA SER A 171 9.68 -4.35 18.65
C SER A 171 10.55 -3.34 17.90
N SER A 172 10.59 -2.10 18.38
CA SER A 172 11.51 -1.06 17.90
C SER A 172 12.98 -1.34 18.27
N SER A 173 13.24 -2.27 19.18
CA SER A 173 14.59 -2.71 19.52
C SER A 173 14.64 -4.22 19.64
N ILE A 174 15.69 -4.84 19.10
CA ILE A 174 15.96 -6.28 19.22
C ILE A 174 17.41 -6.50 19.66
N ILE A 175 17.61 -7.60 20.39
CA ILE A 175 18.94 -8.08 20.77
C ILE A 175 19.16 -9.41 20.04
N THR A 176 20.33 -9.56 19.45
CA THR A 176 20.75 -10.75 18.72
C THR A 176 22.22 -11.03 18.96
N ASN A 177 22.69 -12.23 18.68
CA ASN A 177 24.06 -12.68 18.98
C ASN A 177 24.66 -13.48 17.81
N PRO A 178 24.70 -12.93 16.59
CA PRO A 178 25.19 -13.68 15.43
C PRO A 178 26.67 -14.03 15.57
N THR A 179 27.05 -15.19 15.05
CA THR A 179 28.45 -15.67 15.03
C THR A 179 29.19 -15.32 13.75
N ILE A 180 28.47 -14.84 12.72
CA ILE A 180 28.98 -14.39 11.43
C ILE A 180 28.29 -13.08 11.02
N THR A 181 28.92 -12.26 10.18
CA THR A 181 28.33 -11.01 9.67
C THR A 181 26.98 -11.30 9.01
N SER A 182 25.93 -10.65 9.50
CA SER A 182 24.55 -10.99 9.17
C SER A 182 23.74 -9.73 8.88
N ASN A 183 22.82 -9.85 7.92
CA ASN A 183 21.89 -8.79 7.55
C ASN A 183 20.52 -9.03 8.19
N PHE A 184 19.91 -7.93 8.65
CA PHE A 184 18.58 -7.91 9.24
C PHE A 184 17.72 -6.94 8.43
N THR A 185 16.56 -7.43 7.98
CA THR A 185 15.60 -6.60 7.26
C THR A 185 14.56 -6.11 8.24
N LEU A 186 14.40 -4.79 8.30
CA LEU A 186 13.37 -4.11 9.05
C LEU A 186 12.32 -3.58 8.07
N SER A 187 11.07 -3.92 8.29
CA SER A 187 9.91 -3.26 7.69
C SER A 187 9.22 -2.42 8.75
N GLY A 188 8.73 -1.24 8.38
CA GLY A 188 7.94 -0.40 9.27
C GLY A 188 6.79 0.29 8.55
N SER A 189 5.74 0.65 9.30
CA SER A 189 4.56 1.31 8.74
C SER A 189 4.13 2.56 9.50
N VAL A 190 3.57 3.51 8.75
CA VAL A 190 2.83 4.68 9.26
C VAL A 190 1.47 4.66 8.56
N GLY A 191 0.44 4.22 9.29
CA GLY A 191 -0.86 3.92 8.69
C GLY A 191 -0.73 2.81 7.62
N PRO A 192 -1.27 3.00 6.40
CA PRO A 192 -1.21 2.01 5.32
C PRO A 192 0.14 2.00 4.58
N CYS A 193 0.99 3.00 4.78
CA CYS A 193 2.24 3.16 4.03
C CYS A 193 3.36 2.37 4.71
N THR A 194 4.12 1.62 3.92
CA THR A 194 5.21 0.77 4.40
C THR A 194 6.54 1.17 3.75
N SER A 195 7.63 0.88 4.42
CA SER A 195 8.98 0.92 3.86
C SER A 195 9.84 -0.17 4.51
N SER A 196 10.98 -0.45 3.89
CA SER A 196 11.94 -1.43 4.40
C SER A 196 13.36 -0.87 4.33
N ILE A 197 14.18 -1.22 5.33
CA ILE A 197 15.59 -0.87 5.41
C ILE A 197 16.40 -2.08 5.89
N LEU A 198 17.68 -2.13 5.50
CA LEU A 198 18.61 -3.19 5.88
C LEU A 198 19.58 -2.67 6.96
N ALA A 199 19.77 -3.47 8.00
CA ALA A 199 20.81 -3.30 9.00
C ALA A 199 21.83 -4.44 8.88
N THR A 200 23.12 -4.12 9.02
CA THR A 200 24.18 -5.12 9.00
C THR A 200 24.86 -5.17 10.37
N ILE A 201 24.96 -6.36 10.95
CA ILE A 201 25.79 -6.60 12.12
C ILE A 201 27.12 -7.15 11.63
N TYR A 202 28.20 -6.40 11.85
CA TYR A 202 29.55 -6.79 11.47
C TYR A 202 30.17 -7.63 12.57
N VAL A 203 30.52 -8.88 12.26
CA VAL A 203 31.06 -9.81 13.26
C VAL A 203 32.55 -10.00 13.04
N THR A 204 33.32 -9.79 14.09
CA THR A 204 34.77 -10.08 14.14
C THR A 204 35.01 -11.36 14.93
N ASN A 205 35.82 -12.27 14.40
CA ASN A 205 36.12 -13.53 15.08
C ASN A 205 37.06 -13.31 16.27
N ILE A 206 36.80 -14.03 17.36
CA ILE A 206 37.68 -14.09 18.52
C ILE A 206 38.98 -14.81 18.08
N PRO A 207 40.18 -14.27 18.39
CA PRO A 207 41.44 -14.97 18.08
C PRO A 207 41.53 -16.30 18.82
N THR A 208 42.19 -17.29 18.23
CA THR A 208 42.43 -18.60 18.88
C THR A 208 43.91 -18.74 19.20
N LEU A 209 44.29 -18.48 20.45
CA LEU A 209 45.70 -18.38 20.83
C LEU A 209 46.37 -19.74 21.03
N ASN A 210 47.51 -19.92 20.35
CA ASN A 210 48.37 -21.09 20.50
C ASN A 210 49.72 -20.67 21.10
N VAL A 211 50.02 -21.19 22.29
CA VAL A 211 51.27 -20.97 23.02
C VAL A 211 51.53 -22.20 23.89
N ASN A 212 52.80 -22.56 24.06
CA ASN A 212 53.24 -23.72 24.82
C ASN A 212 53.70 -23.36 26.23
N ASN A 213 53.74 -24.36 27.11
CA ASN A 213 54.49 -24.26 28.37
C ASN A 213 55.96 -24.60 28.13
N TYR A 214 56.83 -24.08 29.00
CA TYR A 214 58.27 -24.28 28.90
C TYR A 214 58.86 -24.72 30.24
N THR A 215 59.97 -25.46 30.17
CA THR A 215 60.76 -25.87 31.33
C THR A 215 62.22 -25.52 31.10
N LEU A 216 62.87 -24.87 32.06
CA LEU A 216 64.27 -24.43 31.95
C LEU A 216 65.00 -24.45 33.31
N CYS A 217 66.33 -24.41 33.27
CA CYS A 217 67.16 -24.25 34.48
C CYS A 217 67.20 -22.77 34.90
N SER A 218 67.36 -22.51 36.21
CA SER A 218 67.46 -21.14 36.73
C SER A 218 68.55 -20.34 35.99
N GLY A 219 68.18 -19.15 35.52
CA GLY A 219 69.06 -18.25 34.77
C GLY A 219 69.09 -18.49 33.26
N SER A 220 68.49 -19.57 32.74
CA SER A 220 68.36 -19.77 31.30
C SER A 220 67.29 -18.88 30.67
N SER A 221 67.49 -18.50 29.41
CA SER A 221 66.50 -17.76 28.61
C SER A 221 65.67 -18.67 27.71
N VAL A 222 64.41 -18.32 27.49
CA VAL A 222 63.52 -19.00 26.53
C VAL A 222 62.84 -18.02 25.60
N SER A 223 62.69 -18.40 24.34
CA SER A 223 61.85 -17.67 23.36
C SER A 223 60.43 -18.23 23.39
N ILE A 224 59.49 -17.42 23.84
CA ILE A 224 58.07 -17.75 23.86
C ILE A 224 57.44 -17.22 22.57
N ILE A 225 56.83 -18.12 21.80
CA ILE A 225 56.15 -17.78 20.54
C ILE A 225 54.66 -18.04 20.70
N VAL A 226 53.85 -17.05 20.36
CA VAL A 226 52.38 -17.14 20.31
C VAL A 226 51.90 -16.96 18.87
N SER A 227 50.87 -17.70 18.48
CA SER A 227 50.19 -17.53 17.18
C SER A 227 48.67 -17.46 17.36
N GLY A 228 47.96 -17.03 16.30
CA GLY A 228 46.48 -17.04 16.24
C GLY A 228 45.78 -15.69 16.44
N ALA A 229 46.50 -14.57 16.41
CA ALA A 229 45.95 -13.22 16.44
C ALA A 229 46.77 -12.25 15.57
N ASN A 230 46.23 -11.05 15.30
CA ASN A 230 46.93 -10.01 14.52
C ASN A 230 47.94 -9.23 15.37
N ASN A 231 47.61 -8.98 16.64
CA ASN A 231 48.46 -8.23 17.59
C ASN A 231 48.47 -8.93 18.95
N TYR A 232 49.50 -8.63 19.76
CA TYR A 232 49.72 -9.28 21.07
C TYR A 232 50.22 -8.28 22.11
N SER A 233 49.73 -8.43 23.34
CA SER A 233 50.19 -7.73 24.54
C SER A 233 50.48 -8.73 25.65
N TRP A 234 51.60 -8.57 26.33
CA TRP A 234 52.04 -9.45 27.41
C TRP A 234 51.93 -8.77 28.78
N ASN A 235 51.73 -9.56 29.83
CA ASN A 235 51.75 -9.05 31.22
C ASN A 235 53.11 -8.49 31.67
N THR A 236 54.16 -8.71 30.88
CA THR A 236 55.49 -8.10 31.06
C THR A 236 55.58 -6.66 30.53
N GLY A 237 54.56 -6.18 29.82
CA GLY A 237 54.58 -4.92 29.08
C GLY A 237 55.15 -5.04 27.66
N ALA A 238 55.62 -6.22 27.26
CA ALA A 238 56.08 -6.47 25.90
C ALA A 238 54.92 -6.62 24.91
N SER A 239 55.20 -6.40 23.62
CA SER A 239 54.26 -6.58 22.51
C SER A 239 54.85 -7.46 21.42
N GLY A 240 53.98 -8.09 20.63
CA GLY A 240 54.39 -8.93 19.49
C GLY A 240 54.28 -10.44 19.75
N SER A 241 54.40 -11.22 18.67
CA SER A 241 54.22 -12.67 18.67
C SER A 241 55.36 -13.46 19.30
N LEU A 242 56.48 -12.79 19.63
CA LEU A 242 57.65 -13.40 20.25
C LEU A 242 58.16 -12.51 21.38
N ILE A 243 58.42 -13.13 22.53
CA ILE A 243 59.18 -12.50 23.62
C ILE A 243 60.30 -13.44 24.08
N VAL A 244 61.37 -12.85 24.61
CA VAL A 244 62.46 -13.60 25.25
C VAL A 244 62.47 -13.26 26.73
N VAL A 245 62.45 -14.28 27.58
CA VAL A 245 62.40 -14.13 29.04
C VAL A 245 63.43 -15.02 29.71
N SER A 246 63.94 -14.60 30.86
CA SER A 246 64.93 -15.32 31.67
C SER A 246 64.54 -15.36 33.14
N PRO A 247 63.43 -16.02 33.51
CA PRO A 247 62.95 -16.04 34.88
C PRO A 247 63.88 -16.86 35.80
N SER A 248 64.12 -16.36 37.02
CA SER A 248 64.92 -17.07 38.04
C SER A 248 64.13 -18.11 38.82
N ILE A 249 62.80 -17.99 38.82
CA ILE A 249 61.83 -18.88 39.48
C ILE A 249 60.67 -19.18 38.54
N SER A 250 59.93 -20.26 38.79
CA SER A 250 58.75 -20.62 37.99
C SER A 250 57.76 -19.44 37.92
N THR A 251 57.48 -18.97 36.72
CA THR A 251 56.71 -17.75 36.46
C THR A 251 55.63 -18.01 35.43
N GLN A 252 54.46 -17.42 35.63
CA GLN A 252 53.38 -17.43 34.63
C GLN A 252 53.45 -16.19 33.76
N TYR A 253 53.27 -16.40 32.46
CA TYR A 253 53.15 -15.33 31.47
C TYR A 253 51.75 -15.37 30.88
N THR A 254 51.15 -14.20 30.76
CA THR A 254 49.81 -14.04 30.18
C THR A 254 49.93 -13.19 28.94
N VAL A 255 49.38 -13.69 27.83
CA VAL A 255 49.31 -12.99 26.55
C VAL A 255 47.86 -12.76 26.18
N THR A 256 47.54 -11.52 25.84
CA THR A 256 46.28 -11.14 25.21
C THR A 256 46.54 -10.91 23.73
N GLY A 257 45.82 -11.62 22.87
CA GLY A 257 45.89 -11.45 21.42
C GLY A 257 44.63 -10.76 20.90
N PHE A 258 44.78 -9.94 19.85
CA PHE A 258 43.71 -9.12 19.30
C PHE A 258 43.51 -9.36 17.81
N ASN A 259 42.24 -9.52 17.41
CA ASN A 259 41.75 -9.46 16.03
C ASN A 259 40.78 -8.28 15.91
N GLY A 260 41.30 -7.09 15.61
CA GLY A 260 40.47 -5.88 15.52
C GLY A 260 39.79 -5.54 16.86
N LEU A 261 38.47 -5.62 16.89
CA LEU A 261 37.64 -5.38 18.09
C LEU A 261 37.80 -6.49 19.15
N CYS A 262 38.16 -7.71 18.75
CA CYS A 262 38.05 -8.89 19.60
C CYS A 262 39.38 -9.33 20.17
N SER A 263 39.35 -9.85 21.39
CA SER A 263 40.53 -10.36 22.07
C SER A 263 40.28 -11.68 22.76
N ASP A 264 41.33 -12.47 22.88
CA ASP A 264 41.39 -13.65 23.74
C ASP A 264 42.65 -13.56 24.61
N THR A 265 42.66 -14.24 25.75
CA THR A 265 43.78 -14.23 26.69
C THR A 265 44.16 -15.64 27.08
N LYS A 266 45.46 -15.94 27.01
CA LYS A 266 46.02 -17.24 27.37
C LYS A 266 47.18 -17.10 28.35
N THR A 267 47.23 -18.00 29.32
CA THR A 267 48.32 -18.07 30.30
C THR A 267 49.15 -19.32 30.04
N LEU A 268 50.46 -19.18 30.16
CA LEU A 268 51.43 -20.27 30.08
C LEU A 268 52.34 -20.26 31.31
N ALA A 269 52.87 -21.43 31.65
CA ALA A 269 53.86 -21.58 32.69
C ALA A 269 55.26 -21.76 32.10
N VAL A 270 56.21 -20.99 32.63
CA VAL A 270 57.64 -21.26 32.49
C VAL A 270 58.13 -21.82 33.82
N THR A 271 58.34 -23.13 33.88
CA THR A 271 58.76 -23.84 35.08
C THR A 271 60.29 -23.83 35.18
N VAL A 272 60.82 -23.36 36.31
CA VAL A 272 62.26 -23.22 36.54
C VAL A 272 62.73 -24.23 37.57
N PHE A 273 63.73 -25.03 37.21
CA PHE A 273 64.41 -25.96 38.11
C PHE A 273 65.79 -25.41 38.53
N SER A 274 66.19 -25.64 39.77
CA SER A 274 67.56 -25.42 40.23
C SER A 274 68.49 -26.46 39.62
N SER A 275 69.74 -26.10 39.37
CA SER A 275 70.77 -27.10 39.05
C SER A 275 70.91 -28.09 40.21
N PRO A 276 71.21 -29.37 39.95
CA PRO A 276 71.63 -30.29 41.00
C PRO A 276 72.86 -29.70 41.73
N ASN A 277 72.80 -29.68 43.07
CA ASN A 277 73.93 -29.28 43.93
C ASN A 277 75.07 -30.30 43.85
#